data_AF-A0A372GMB3-F1
#
_entry.id   AF-A0A372GMB3-F1
#
_cell.length_a   1.000
_cell.length_b   1.000
_cell.length_c   1.000
_cell.angle_alpha   90.00
_cell.angle_beta   90.00
_cell.angle_gamma   90.00
#
_symmetry.space_group_name_H-M   'P 1'
#
loop_
_entity.id
_entity.type
_entity.pdbx_description
1 polymer ?
#
loop_
_entity_poly.entity_id
_entity_poly.type
_entity_poly.pdbx_seq_one_letter_code
_entity_poly.pdbx_strand_id
1 'polypeptide(L)'
;MTLTVRKAFGIAAAGVVMATGLTGLSGTAHADDPVKPKAGTVRPNADVYGVYVWATNVNIRWNPGDACDDYPSVANCARIVRKVSRQEIAVYCQKLGQRVSEGGYSSDWWSYAPNPHAPAGYLSNVYIRGKAKLDGVPVCPW
;
A
#
# COMPACT_ATOMS: atom_id res chain seq x y z
N MET A 1 15.63 -2.10 -47.03
CA MET A 1 16.53 -1.08 -46.45
C MET A 1 17.03 -1.58 -45.11
N THR A 2 18.32 -1.89 -45.07
CA THR A 2 19.05 -2.48 -43.94
C THR A 2 19.61 -1.36 -43.07
N LEU A 3 19.55 -1.49 -41.73
CA LEU A 3 20.55 -0.92 -40.82
C LEU A 3 20.48 -1.60 -39.44
N THR A 4 21.30 -2.65 -39.31
CA THR A 4 21.88 -3.11 -38.04
C THR A 4 23.04 -2.19 -37.65
N VAL A 5 23.47 -2.19 -36.37
CA VAL A 5 24.85 -2.01 -35.82
C VAL A 5 24.83 -1.09 -34.59
N ARG A 6 25.57 -1.25 -33.49
CA ARG A 6 26.40 -2.31 -32.85
C ARG A 6 26.64 -1.84 -31.40
N LYS A 7 26.84 -2.79 -30.47
CA LYS A 7 27.44 -2.54 -29.12
C LYS A 7 28.82 -1.88 -29.27
N ALA A 8 29.10 -0.86 -28.48
CA ALA A 8 30.45 -0.32 -28.29
C ALA A 8 31.08 -0.92 -27.03
N PHE A 9 32.19 -1.64 -27.23
CA PHE A 9 33.26 -1.88 -26.26
C PHE A 9 34.36 -0.83 -26.50
N GLY A 10 34.97 -0.30 -25.45
CA GLY A 10 36.14 0.59 -25.53
C GLY A 10 36.66 0.92 -24.13
N ILE A 11 37.57 0.10 -23.57
CA ILE A 11 39.03 0.27 -23.46
C ILE A 11 39.46 1.12 -22.25
N ALA A 12 40.32 0.49 -21.44
CA ALA A 12 40.95 0.98 -20.22
C ALA A 12 42.03 2.04 -20.50
N ALA A 13 42.31 2.89 -19.50
CA ALA A 13 43.59 3.56 -19.36
C ALA A 13 43.98 3.65 -17.87
N ALA A 14 45.13 3.09 -17.54
CA ALA A 14 45.81 3.26 -16.26
C ALA A 14 46.61 4.57 -16.29
N GLY A 15 46.60 5.32 -15.20
CA GLY A 15 47.42 6.51 -15.00
C GLY A 15 47.73 6.71 -13.52
N VAL A 16 48.93 6.32 -13.12
CA VAL A 16 49.51 6.53 -11.78
C VAL A 16 49.93 7.99 -11.63
N VAL A 17 49.61 8.62 -10.50
CA VAL A 17 50.23 9.88 -10.09
C VAL A 17 50.71 9.76 -8.65
N MET A 18 51.98 10.07 -8.45
CA MET A 18 52.74 9.92 -7.20
C MET A 18 52.40 10.99 -6.17
N ALA A 19 52.57 10.60 -4.91
CA ALA A 19 52.25 11.35 -3.70
C ALA A 19 53.23 12.50 -3.39
N THR A 20 52.69 13.59 -2.84
CA THR A 20 53.39 14.54 -1.97
C THR A 20 52.51 14.76 -0.74
N GLY A 21 53.01 14.35 0.44
CA GLY A 21 52.24 14.33 1.68
C GLY A 21 52.18 15.68 2.40
N LEU A 22 51.34 15.74 3.45
CA LEU A 22 51.64 16.29 4.78
C LEU A 22 50.42 16.14 5.71
N THR A 23 50.67 15.44 6.82
CA THR A 23 50.12 15.62 8.19
C THR A 23 48.61 15.64 8.43
N GLY A 24 48.14 14.59 9.13
CA GLY A 24 47.40 14.77 10.38
C GLY A 24 45.88 14.73 10.30
N LEU A 25 45.32 13.54 10.54
CA LEU A 25 44.36 13.24 11.60
C LEU A 25 44.12 11.73 11.55
N SER A 26 44.60 11.02 12.57
CA SER A 26 44.30 9.61 12.79
C SER A 26 42.83 9.47 13.17
N GLY A 27 41.94 9.55 12.20
CA GLY A 27 40.62 8.95 12.32
C GLY A 27 40.82 7.45 12.13
N THR A 28 40.62 6.66 13.18
CA THR A 28 40.32 5.24 12.98
C THR A 28 39.06 5.21 12.13
N ALA A 29 39.22 4.90 10.84
CA ALA A 29 38.11 4.40 10.05
C ALA A 29 37.74 3.06 10.70
N HIS A 30 36.84 3.13 11.69
CA HIS A 30 36.09 1.95 12.07
C HIS A 30 35.38 1.55 10.79
N ALA A 31 35.76 0.39 10.25
CA ALA A 31 34.88 -0.32 9.35
C ALA A 31 33.62 -0.56 10.18
N ASP A 32 32.63 0.30 10.02
CA ASP A 32 31.29 0.02 10.50
C ASP A 32 30.92 -1.30 9.82
N ASP A 33 30.84 -2.36 10.61
CA ASP A 33 30.13 -3.57 10.21
C ASP A 33 28.81 -3.15 9.56
N PRO A 34 28.34 -3.82 8.49
CA PRO A 34 27.02 -3.53 7.96
C PRO A 34 26.04 -3.65 9.11
N VAL A 35 25.56 -2.51 9.59
CA VAL A 35 24.56 -2.44 10.64
C VAL A 35 23.35 -3.17 10.08
N LYS A 36 23.17 -4.42 10.50
CA LYS A 36 21.93 -5.15 10.29
C LYS A 36 20.84 -4.27 10.90
N PRO A 37 19.85 -3.79 10.13
CA PRO A 37 18.86 -2.89 10.67
C PRO A 37 18.22 -3.50 11.92
N LYS A 38 18.32 -2.80 13.05
CA LYS A 38 17.47 -3.08 14.21
C LYS A 38 16.02 -2.86 13.74
N ALA A 39 15.18 -3.87 13.89
CA ALA A 39 13.75 -3.74 13.64
C ALA A 39 13.18 -2.65 14.57
N GLY A 40 12.84 -1.48 14.01
CA GLY A 40 12.21 -0.39 14.76
C GLY A 40 12.21 0.97 14.06
N THR A 41 11.01 1.38 13.62
CA THR A 41 10.55 2.75 13.30
C THR A 41 11.12 3.49 12.08
N VAL A 42 10.76 2.99 10.91
CA VAL A 42 10.22 3.84 9.83
C VAL A 42 8.76 3.36 9.67
N ARG A 43 7.75 4.24 9.55
CA ARG A 43 6.42 3.85 8.99
C ARG A 43 6.40 4.31 7.54
N PRO A 44 7.02 3.57 6.59
CA PRO A 44 7.05 3.95 5.20
C PRO A 44 5.68 3.65 4.60
N ASN A 45 4.78 4.65 4.63
CA ASN A 45 3.37 4.49 4.27
C ASN A 45 2.65 3.51 5.20
N ALA A 46 1.39 3.77 5.50
CA ALA A 46 0.53 2.69 5.97
C ALA A 46 0.57 1.58 4.90
N ASP A 47 0.87 0.33 5.26
CA ASP A 47 0.79 -0.79 4.31
C ASP A 47 -0.64 -0.80 3.75
N VAL A 48 -0.78 -0.38 2.49
CA VAL A 48 -2.04 -0.40 1.76
C VAL A 48 -1.99 -1.50 0.73
N TYR A 49 -3.11 -2.18 0.57
CA TYR A 49 -3.27 -3.33 -0.30
C TYR A 49 -4.09 -2.91 -1.50
N GLY A 50 -3.54 -3.13 -2.70
CA GLY A 50 -4.22 -2.88 -3.96
C GLY A 50 -5.33 -3.92 -4.18
N VAL A 51 -6.56 -3.45 -4.37
CA VAL A 51 -7.71 -4.32 -4.61
C VAL A 51 -8.57 -3.78 -5.75
N TYR A 52 -9.12 -4.67 -6.57
CA TYR A 52 -9.94 -4.27 -7.72
C TYR A 52 -11.43 -4.32 -7.39
N VAL A 53 -12.12 -3.18 -7.52
CA VAL A 53 -13.58 -3.09 -7.40
C VAL A 53 -14.22 -3.51 -8.72
N TRP A 54 -15.07 -4.55 -8.72
CA TRP A 54 -15.68 -5.06 -9.96
C TRP A 54 -16.97 -4.35 -10.37
N ALA A 55 -17.70 -3.79 -9.41
CA ALA A 55 -18.98 -3.14 -9.64
C ALA A 55 -18.82 -1.65 -10.01
N THR A 56 -19.95 -1.03 -10.35
CA THR A 56 -20.06 0.42 -10.59
C THR A 56 -20.82 1.10 -9.47
N ASN A 57 -20.56 2.39 -9.27
CA ASN A 57 -21.29 3.25 -8.34
C ASN A 57 -21.27 2.72 -6.89
N VAL A 58 -20.16 2.07 -6.50
CA VAL A 58 -19.98 1.43 -5.20
C VAL A 58 -19.77 2.52 -4.15
N ASN A 59 -20.56 2.45 -3.09
CA ASN A 59 -20.51 3.40 -1.99
C ASN A 59 -19.35 3.08 -1.06
N ILE A 60 -18.49 4.06 -0.83
CA ILE A 60 -17.60 4.08 0.33
C ILE A 60 -18.29 4.91 1.40
N ARG A 61 -18.42 4.33 2.57
CA ARG A 61 -19.34 4.77 3.63
C ARG A 61 -18.60 5.02 4.93
N TRP A 62 -18.98 6.07 5.64
CA TRP A 62 -18.42 6.37 6.96
C TRP A 62 -19.30 7.36 7.73
N ASN A 63 -19.40 7.19 9.04
CA ASN A 63 -20.03 8.11 9.98
C ASN A 63 -19.04 8.45 11.10
N PRO A 64 -19.13 9.65 11.72
CA PRO A 64 -18.39 9.93 12.94
C PRO A 64 -18.85 9.04 14.10
N GLY A 65 -17.92 8.75 15.02
CA GLY A 65 -18.14 7.86 16.16
C GLY A 65 -17.83 6.39 15.86
N ASP A 66 -17.86 5.57 16.90
CA ASP A 66 -17.25 4.24 16.86
C ASP A 66 -18.14 3.18 16.20
N ALA A 67 -19.46 3.39 16.10
CA ALA A 67 -20.39 2.37 15.60
C ALA A 67 -20.07 1.86 14.17
N CYS A 68 -19.60 2.75 13.29
CA CYS A 68 -19.20 2.37 11.93
C CYS A 68 -17.87 1.60 11.93
N ASP A 69 -16.96 1.98 12.82
CA ASP A 69 -15.66 1.33 12.97
C ASP A 69 -15.78 0.00 13.72
N ASP A 70 -16.70 -0.17 14.66
CA ASP A 70 -16.97 -1.41 15.41
C ASP A 70 -17.68 -2.46 14.57
N TYR A 71 -18.67 -2.04 13.78
CA TYR A 71 -19.47 -2.93 12.94
C TYR A 71 -19.89 -2.22 11.65
N PRO A 72 -19.04 -2.23 10.60
CA PRO A 72 -19.36 -1.58 9.35
C PRO A 72 -20.61 -2.18 8.72
N SER A 73 -21.57 -1.31 8.41
CA SER A 73 -22.84 -1.67 7.81
C SER A 73 -23.43 -0.48 7.07
N VAL A 74 -24.46 -0.72 6.25
CA VAL A 74 -25.19 0.37 5.60
C VAL A 74 -25.86 1.30 6.63
N ALA A 75 -26.26 0.76 7.79
CA ALA A 75 -26.89 1.53 8.86
C ALA A 75 -25.86 2.32 9.71
N ASN A 76 -24.82 1.65 10.20
CA ASN A 76 -23.81 2.29 11.06
C ASN A 76 -22.92 3.26 10.27
N CYS A 77 -22.74 3.02 8.96
CA CYS A 77 -22.01 3.88 8.04
C CYS A 77 -22.98 4.51 7.02
N ALA A 78 -23.98 5.23 7.51
CA ALA A 78 -25.05 5.77 6.67
C ALA A 78 -24.55 6.78 5.61
N ARG A 79 -23.60 7.66 5.97
CA ARG A 79 -23.08 8.69 5.06
C ARG A 79 -22.16 8.07 4.01
N ILE A 80 -22.47 8.36 2.75
CA ILE A 80 -21.62 8.04 1.61
C ILE A 80 -20.58 9.15 1.48
N VAL A 81 -19.30 8.80 1.63
CA VAL A 81 -18.21 9.78 1.59
C VAL A 81 -17.58 9.91 0.21
N ARG A 82 -17.59 8.82 -0.57
CA ARG A 82 -17.21 8.83 -1.99
C ARG A 82 -17.75 7.59 -2.69
N LYS A 83 -17.63 7.58 -4.01
CA LYS A 83 -18.02 6.45 -4.86
C LYS A 83 -16.87 6.03 -5.74
N VAL A 84 -16.76 4.72 -5.99
CA VAL A 84 -15.75 4.13 -6.86
C VAL A 84 -16.43 3.19 -7.87
N SER A 85 -15.78 2.99 -9.01
CA SER A 85 -16.29 2.13 -10.09
C SER A 85 -15.13 1.48 -10.83
N ARG A 86 -15.21 0.17 -11.08
CA ARG A 86 -14.34 -0.60 -11.99
C ARG A 86 -12.89 -0.12 -12.05
N GLN A 87 -12.23 -0.12 -10.89
CA GLN A 87 -10.86 0.38 -10.76
C GLN A 87 -10.16 -0.30 -9.59
N GLU A 88 -8.85 -0.19 -9.57
CA GLU A 88 -8.03 -0.54 -8.42
C GLU A 88 -8.08 0.59 -7.37
N ILE A 89 -8.23 0.21 -6.10
CA ILE A 89 -8.18 1.12 -4.97
C ILE A 89 -7.25 0.57 -3.89
N ALA A 90 -6.75 1.46 -3.04
CA ALA A 90 -6.04 1.10 -1.83
C ALA A 90 -7.03 0.79 -0.70
N VAL A 91 -6.81 -0.33 0.01
CA VAL A 91 -7.44 -0.62 1.31
C VAL A 91 -6.37 -0.81 2.37
N TYR A 92 -6.66 -0.45 3.62
CA TYR A 92 -5.73 -0.56 4.74
C TYR A 92 -5.92 -1.86 5.51
N CYS A 93 -7.17 -2.20 5.81
CA CYS A 93 -7.55 -3.36 6.60
C CYS A 93 -8.98 -3.78 6.27
N GLN A 94 -9.42 -4.89 6.83
CA GLN A 94 -10.79 -5.39 6.72
C GLN A 94 -11.39 -5.72 8.09
N LYS A 95 -12.72 -5.64 8.22
CA LYS A 95 -13.45 -5.94 9.46
C LYS A 95 -14.74 -6.69 9.16
N LEU A 96 -15.18 -7.52 10.10
CA LEU A 96 -16.51 -8.12 10.06
C LEU A 96 -17.57 -7.04 10.25
N GLY A 97 -18.67 -7.18 9.52
CA GLY A 97 -19.76 -6.22 9.50
C GLY A 97 -21.05 -6.84 9.01
N GLN A 98 -21.94 -6.01 8.48
CA GLN A 98 -23.19 -6.48 7.90
C GLN A 98 -22.92 -7.39 6.71
N ARG A 99 -23.59 -8.55 6.66
CA ARG A 99 -23.59 -9.39 5.47
C ARG A 99 -24.32 -8.70 4.32
N VAL A 100 -23.64 -8.52 3.19
CA VAL A 100 -24.20 -8.00 1.94
C VAL A 100 -24.18 -9.12 0.90
N SER A 101 -25.27 -9.25 0.15
CA SER A 101 -25.39 -10.22 -0.94
C SER A 101 -25.80 -9.52 -2.23
N GLU A 102 -25.05 -9.69 -3.31
CA GLU A 102 -25.34 -9.09 -4.60
C GLU A 102 -24.76 -9.94 -5.74
N GLY A 103 -25.51 -10.10 -6.84
CA GLY A 103 -25.03 -10.80 -8.04
C GLY A 103 -24.62 -12.27 -7.81
N GLY A 104 -25.20 -12.95 -6.83
CA GLY A 104 -24.82 -14.32 -6.44
C GLY A 104 -23.63 -14.42 -5.51
N TYR A 105 -23.01 -13.29 -5.15
CA TYR A 105 -21.91 -13.21 -4.19
C TYR A 105 -22.41 -12.70 -2.85
N SER A 106 -21.71 -13.05 -1.77
CA SER A 106 -22.03 -12.52 -0.44
C SER A 106 -20.78 -12.40 0.42
N SER A 107 -20.75 -11.36 1.26
CA SER A 107 -19.65 -11.09 2.17
C SER A 107 -20.16 -10.40 3.44
N ASP A 108 -19.71 -10.88 4.59
CA ASP A 108 -19.77 -10.21 5.89
C ASP A 108 -18.50 -9.42 6.21
N TRP A 109 -17.53 -9.39 5.30
CA TRP A 109 -16.32 -8.59 5.40
C TRP A 109 -16.44 -7.26 4.66
N TRP A 110 -15.93 -6.21 5.30
CA TRP A 110 -15.84 -4.85 4.78
C TRP A 110 -14.40 -4.38 4.83
N SER A 111 -13.95 -3.68 3.80
CA SER A 111 -12.59 -3.13 3.72
C SER A 111 -12.58 -1.63 3.98
N TYR A 112 -11.63 -1.16 4.77
CA TYR A 112 -11.41 0.27 5.01
C TYR A 112 -10.52 0.85 3.92
N ALA A 113 -11.03 1.81 3.15
CA ALA A 113 -10.34 2.44 2.04
C ALA A 113 -9.87 3.86 2.44
N PRO A 114 -8.59 4.04 2.80
CA PRO A 114 -8.04 5.35 3.12
C PRO A 114 -8.05 6.25 1.87
N ASN A 115 -8.03 7.57 2.07
CA ASN A 115 -7.81 8.52 0.99
C ASN A 115 -7.19 9.81 1.57
N PRO A 116 -6.12 10.36 0.97
CA PRO A 116 -5.49 11.60 1.46
C PRO A 116 -6.25 12.88 1.10
N HIS A 117 -7.16 12.83 0.11
CA HIS A 117 -7.89 13.98 -0.43
C HIS A 117 -9.40 13.91 -0.24
N ALA A 118 -9.91 12.80 0.29
CA ALA A 118 -11.32 12.58 0.56
C ALA A 118 -11.48 11.80 1.87
N PRO A 119 -12.65 11.84 2.53
CA PRO A 119 -12.84 11.06 3.74
C PRO A 119 -12.66 9.56 3.44
N ALA A 120 -11.95 8.89 4.35
CA ALA A 120 -11.82 7.44 4.36
C ALA A 120 -13.14 6.79 4.78
N GLY A 121 -13.28 5.49 4.52
CA GLY A 121 -14.49 4.76 4.90
C GLY A 121 -14.48 3.33 4.40
N TYR A 122 -15.57 2.61 4.68
CA TYR A 122 -15.74 1.20 4.35
C TYR A 122 -16.51 0.98 3.06
N LEU A 123 -16.15 -0.09 2.36
CA LEU A 123 -17.01 -0.73 1.36
C LEU A 123 -17.13 -2.23 1.66
N SER A 124 -18.26 -2.83 1.30
CA SER A 124 -18.41 -4.28 1.42
C SER A 124 -17.51 -5.00 0.43
N ASN A 125 -16.85 -6.06 0.87
CA ASN A 125 -16.00 -6.89 0.02
C ASN A 125 -16.79 -7.65 -1.04
N VAL A 126 -18.13 -7.68 -0.96
CA VAL A 126 -18.96 -8.22 -2.06
C VAL A 126 -18.65 -7.52 -3.38
N TYR A 127 -18.17 -6.27 -3.36
CA TYR A 127 -17.83 -5.46 -4.54
C TYR A 127 -16.35 -5.55 -4.96
N ILE A 128 -15.53 -6.31 -4.23
CA ILE A 128 -14.10 -6.44 -4.48
C ILE A 128 -13.84 -7.81 -5.10
N ARG A 129 -12.98 -7.88 -6.12
CA ARG A 129 -12.57 -9.17 -6.70
C ARG A 129 -11.76 -9.96 -5.69
N GLY A 130 -12.13 -11.22 -5.49
CA GLY A 130 -11.43 -12.14 -4.59
C GLY A 130 -12.41 -12.93 -3.73
N LYS A 131 -11.91 -13.47 -2.63
CA LYS A 131 -12.72 -14.10 -1.58
C LYS A 131 -13.46 -13.04 -0.75
N ALA A 132 -14.47 -13.46 0.00
CA ALA A 132 -15.21 -12.58 0.91
C ALA A 132 -14.27 -11.88 1.91
N LYS A 133 -13.45 -12.65 2.63
CA LYS A 133 -12.27 -12.15 3.34
C LYS A 133 -11.10 -12.09 2.36
N LEU A 134 -10.53 -10.91 2.15
CA LEU A 134 -9.44 -10.73 1.21
C LEU A 134 -8.14 -11.36 1.75
N ASP A 135 -7.45 -12.14 0.91
CA ASP A 135 -6.17 -12.72 1.30
C ASP A 135 -5.10 -11.62 1.40
N GLY A 136 -4.26 -11.67 2.43
CA GLY A 136 -3.17 -10.70 2.66
C GLY A 136 -3.58 -9.36 3.27
N VAL A 137 -4.85 -8.97 3.21
CA VAL A 137 -5.35 -7.76 3.89
C VAL A 137 -5.55 -8.05 5.39
N PRO A 138 -4.91 -7.31 6.32
CA PRO A 138 -5.02 -7.55 7.74
C PRO A 138 -6.41 -7.18 8.28
N VAL A 139 -6.76 -7.73 9.44
CA VAL A 139 -7.95 -7.28 10.17
C VAL A 139 -7.69 -5.91 10.78
N CYS A 140 -8.69 -5.02 10.78
CA CYS A 140 -8.55 -3.72 11.41
C CYS A 140 -8.22 -3.86 12.91
N PRO A 141 -7.27 -3.09 13.44
CA PRO A 141 -6.80 -3.22 14.83
C PRO A 141 -7.73 -2.54 15.85
N TRP A 142 -8.71 -1.78 15.38
CA TRP A 142 -9.80 -1.22 16.17
C TRP A 142 -11.03 -2.10 15.98
#